data_AF-A0A9E0UA98-F1
#
_entry.id   AF-A0A9E0UA98-F1
#
_cell.length_a   1.000
_cell.length_b   1.000
_cell.length_c   1.000
_cell.angle_alpha   90.00
_cell.angle_beta   90.00
_cell.angle_gamma   90.00
#
_symmetry.space_group_name_H-M   'P 1'
#
loop_
_entity.id
_entity.type
_entity.pdbx_description
1 polymer ?
#
loop_
_entity_poly.entity_id
_entity_poly.type
_entity_poly.pdbx_seq_one_letter_code
_entity_poly.pdbx_strand_id
1 'polypeptide(L)' 'MNTLKISQKTVLSEFHKNSCLELRQLAAYHNTDAANDSLCQALNALERDGKIIRLSGKGRRKLYVLATFES' A
#
# COMPACT_ATOMS: atom_id res chain seq x y z
N MET A 1 -7.24 21.01 0.54
CA MET A 1 -6.98 19.56 0.38
C MET A 1 -5.87 19.19 1.34
N ASN A 2 -6.15 18.42 2.39
CA ASN A 2 -5.11 17.96 3.32
C ASN A 2 -4.23 16.94 2.60
N THR A 3 -3.02 17.32 2.25
CA THR A 3 -1.97 16.41 1.80
C THR A 3 -1.58 15.55 3.00
N LEU A 4 -2.29 14.43 3.19
CA LEU A 4 -1.87 13.41 4.14
C LEU A 4 -0.48 12.93 3.68
N LYS A 5 0.54 13.29 4.46
CA LYS A 5 1.92 12.86 4.22
C LYS A 5 1.94 11.33 4.15
N ILE A 6 2.29 10.78 2.98
CA ILE A 6 2.39 9.34 2.77
C ILE A 6 3.47 8.80 3.73
N SER A 7 3.05 7.92 4.64
CA SER A 7 3.90 7.27 5.63
C SER A 7 3.53 5.79 5.75
N GLN A 8 4.46 4.97 6.25
CA GLN A 8 4.17 3.55 6.53
C GLN A 8 2.92 3.39 7.42
N LYS A 9 2.79 4.23 8.46
CA LYS A 9 1.65 4.21 9.39
C LYS A 9 0.31 4.44 8.70
N THR A 10 0.24 5.42 7.80
CA THR A 10 -1.00 5.71 7.07
C THR A 10 -1.33 4.59 6.09
N VAL A 11 -0.33 3.99 5.44
CA VAL A 11 -0.53 2.87 4.50
C VAL A 11 -1.02 1.61 5.23
N LEU A 12 -0.43 1.28 6.38
CA LEU A 12 -0.86 0.15 7.21
C LEU A 12 -2.29 0.30 7.72
N SER A 13 -2.68 1.50 8.14
CA SER A 13 -4.06 1.79 8.57
C SER A 13 -5.09 1.46 7.49
N GLU A 14 -4.79 1.74 6.21
CA GLU A 14 -5.71 1.41 5.11
C GLU A 14 -5.77 -0.10 4.82
N PHE A 15 -4.65 -0.82 4.96
CA PHE A 15 -4.64 -2.28 4.88
C PHE A 15 -5.37 -2.95 6.05
N HIS A 16 -5.34 -2.38 7.27
CA HIS A 16 -6.11 -2.93 8.40
C HIS A 16 -7.62 -2.81 8.16
N LYS A 17 -8.06 -1.75 7.48
CA LYS A 17 -9.46 -1.58 7.06
C LYS A 17 -9.84 -2.51 5.90
N ASN A 18 -8.89 -2.80 5.01
CA ASN A 18 -9.13 -3.55 3.77
C ASN A 18 -8.13 -4.70 3.65
N SER A 19 -8.59 -5.93 3.81
CA SER A 19 -7.75 -7.13 3.82
C SER A 19 -6.90 -7.33 2.55
N CYS A 20 -7.26 -6.70 1.43
CA CYS A 20 -6.52 -6.71 0.17
C CYS A 20 -6.77 -5.40 -0.59
N LEU A 21 -5.70 -4.78 -1.11
CA LEU A 21 -5.79 -3.55 -1.89
C LEU A 21 -4.94 -3.60 -3.17
N GLU A 22 -5.51 -3.11 -4.28
CA GLU A 22 -4.76 -2.85 -5.51
C GLU A 22 -3.95 -1.54 -5.38
N LEU A 23 -2.77 -1.49 -6.01
CA LEU A 23 -1.92 -0.28 -6.05
C LEU A 23 -2.69 0.99 -6.45
N ARG A 24 -3.61 0.90 -7.41
CA ARG A 24 -4.41 2.04 -7.86
C ARG A 24 -5.41 2.51 -6.79
N GLN A 25 -5.97 1.59 -6.03
CA GLN A 25 -6.88 1.92 -4.94
C GLN A 25 -6.10 2.60 -3.80
N LEU A 26 -4.91 2.08 -3.46
CA LEU A 26 -3.99 2.72 -2.51
C LEU A 26 -3.62 4.14 -2.93
N ALA A 27 -3.27 4.32 -4.20
CA ALA A 27 -2.94 5.63 -4.75
C ALA A 27 -4.13 6.60 -4.64
N ALA A 28 -5.34 6.15 -4.95
CA ALA A 28 -6.56 6.94 -4.82
C ALA A 28 -6.84 7.36 -3.35
N TYR A 29 -6.67 6.47 -2.38
CA TYR A 29 -6.83 6.81 -0.95
C TYR A 29 -5.86 7.90 -0.49
N HIS A 30 -4.65 7.91 -1.04
CA HIS A 30 -3.64 8.92 -0.76
C HIS A 30 -3.70 10.14 -1.69
N ASN A 31 -4.72 10.25 -2.55
CA ASN A 31 -4.85 11.30 -3.56
C ASN A 31 -3.57 11.47 -4.40
N THR A 32 -2.98 10.36 -4.84
CA THR A 32 -1.73 10.32 -5.59
C THR A 32 -1.80 9.37 -6.79
N ASP A 33 -0.75 9.34 -7.61
CA ASP A 33 -0.63 8.42 -8.74
C ASP A 33 -0.01 7.08 -8.32
N ALA A 34 -0.36 5.99 -9.01
CA ALA A 34 0.21 4.68 -8.78
C ALA A 34 1.72 4.59 -9.03
N ALA A 35 2.27 5.51 -9.82
CA ALA A 35 3.70 5.70 -10.07
C ALA A 35 4.36 6.71 -9.10
N ASN A 36 3.65 7.18 -8.07
CA ASN A 36 4.23 8.09 -7.08
C ASN A 36 5.40 7.41 -6.34
N ASP A 37 6.57 8.06 -6.37
CA ASP A 37 7.80 7.51 -5.79
C ASP A 37 7.67 7.28 -4.28
N SER A 38 7.05 8.21 -3.54
CA SER A 38 6.85 8.09 -2.09
C SER A 38 5.95 6.91 -1.73
N LEU A 39 4.90 6.67 -2.51
CA LEU A 39 4.04 5.49 -2.36
C LEU A 39 4.81 4.20 -2.67
N CYS A 40 5.56 4.17 -3.76
CA CYS A 40 6.38 3.02 -4.14
C CYS A 40 7.45 2.71 -3.08
N GLN A 41 8.12 3.73 -2.54
CA GLN A 41 9.11 3.59 -1.48
C GLN A 41 8.47 3.06 -0.19
N ALA A 42 7.30 3.58 0.21
CA ALA A 42 6.59 3.10 1.39
C ALA A 42 6.18 1.63 1.25
N LEU A 43 5.64 1.22 0.09
CA LEU A 43 5.27 -0.16 -0.19
C LEU A 43 6.49 -1.09 -0.20
N ASN A 44 7.59 -0.68 -0.85
CA ASN A 44 8.82 -1.46 -0.87
C ASN A 44 9.43 -1.62 0.53
N ALA A 45 9.34 -0.60 1.38
CA ALA A 45 9.81 -0.68 2.76
C ALA A 45 8.95 -1.67 3.56
N LEU A 46 7.62 -1.59 3.45
CA LEU A 46 6.69 -2.51 4.12
C LEU A 46 6.84 -3.97 3.64
N GLU A 47 7.10 -4.17 2.34
CA GLU A 47 7.38 -5.50 1.77
C GLU A 47 8.70 -6.06 2.33
N ARG A 48 9.75 -5.23 2.41
CA ARG A 48 11.05 -5.61 2.99
C ARG A 48 10.96 -5.92 4.49
N ASP A 49 10.15 -5.16 5.22
CA ASP A 49 9.93 -5.33 6.66
C ASP A 49 8.98 -6.50 6.96
N GLY A 50 8.50 -7.22 5.94
CA GLY A 50 7.60 -8.36 6.08
C GLY A 50 6.22 -7.99 6.63
N LYS A 51 5.78 -6.73 6.48
CA LYS A 51 4.47 -6.26 6.96
C LYS A 51 3.36 -6.47 5.93
N ILE A 52 3.70 -6.43 4.65
CA ILE A 52 2.77 -6.71 3.55
C ILE A 52 3.37 -7.74 2.62
N ILE A 53 2.50 -8.50 1.95
CA ILE A 53 2.87 -9.41 0.88
C ILE A 53 2.32 -8.85 -0.42
N ARG A 54 3.18 -8.76 -1.43
CA ARG A 54 2.74 -8.46 -2.79
C ARG A 54 2.26 -9.73 -3.47
N LEU A 55 0.98 -9.77 -3.81
CA LEU A 55 0.41 -10.80 -4.66
C LEU A 55 0.62 -10.41 -6.12
N SER A 56 1.30 -11.28 -6.87
CA SER A 56 1.49 -11.11 -8.31
C SER A 56 0.14 -11.22 -9.02
N GLY A 57 -0.41 -10.11 -9.50
CA GLY A 57 -1.48 -10.12 -10.49
C GLY A 57 -0.90 -10.33 -11.89
N LYS A 58 -1.65 -10.93 -12.80
CA LYS A 58 -1.27 -10.97 -14.23
C LYS A 58 -1.19 -9.53 -14.77
N GLY A 59 -0.04 -9.14 -15.33
CA GLY A 59 0.15 -7.83 -15.97
C GLY A 59 0.41 -6.68 -15.00
N ARG A 60 -0.27 -5.54 -15.20
CA ARG A 60 -0.02 -4.27 -14.45
C ARG A 60 -0.74 -4.17 -13.10
N ARG A 61 -1.50 -5.19 -12.68
CA ARG A 61 -2.25 -5.19 -11.43
C ARG A 61 -1.38 -5.75 -10.31
N LYS A 62 -0.93 -4.89 -9.40
CA LYS A 62 -0.22 -5.27 -8.17
C LYS A 62 -1.22 -5.24 -7.03
N LEU A 63 -1.41 -6.38 -6.37
CA LEU A 63 -2.25 -6.53 -5.19
C LEU A 63 -1.35 -6.66 -3.96
N TYR A 64 -1.77 -6.07 -2.86
CA TYR A 64 -1.06 -6.12 -1.60
C TYR A 64 -2.03 -6.56 -0.50
N VAL A 65 -1.53 -7.42 0.39
CA VAL A 65 -2.24 -7.91 1.57
C VAL A 65 -1.33 -7.76 2.78
N LEU A 66 -1.89 -7.74 3.99
CA LEU A 66 -1.09 -7.84 5.20
C LEU A 66 -0.41 -9.20 5.28
N ALA A 67 0.86 -9.22 5.69
CA ALA A 67 1.61 -10.46 5.87
C ALA A 67 1.16 -11.23 7.13
N THR A 68 0.78 -10.50 8.16
CA THR A 68 0.27 -11.03 9.43
C THR A 68 -0.96 -10.22 9.87
N PHE A 69 -1.87 -10.86 10.60
CA PHE A 69 -3.06 -10.21 11.18
C PHE A 69 -2.76 -9.45 12.48
N GLU A 70 -1.52 -9.01 12.70
CA GLU A 70 -1.18 -8.33 13.95
C GLU A 70 -1.68 -6.88 13.94
N SER A 71 -2.78 -6.69 14.68
CA SER A 71 -3.54 -5.46 14.95
C SER A 71 -2.70 -4.31 15.49
#